data_AF-A0A4Y9R973-F1
#
_entry.id   AF-A0A4Y9R973-F1
#
_cell.length_a   1.000
_cell.length_b   1.000
_cell.length_c   1.000
_cell.angle_alpha   90.00
_cell.angle_beta   90.00
_cell.angle_gamma   90.00
#
_symmetry.space_group_name_H-M   'P 1'
#
loop_
_entity.id
_entity.type
_entity.pdbx_description
1 polymer ?
#
loop_
_entity_poly.entity_id
_entity_poly.type
_entity_poly.pdbx_seq_one_letter_code
_entity_poly.pdbx_strand_id
1 'polypeptide(L)'
;MAKASAGRSALSRQILLLDSFSTNQPFLTISQLSRRSGLALSTTHRLMAELTETGLTERLDDRTYRLGVRLWELACRTPGAIGLRETASPYLHDAHAVIRQHVQLGIADGRDVLFLERLSMQDAVVSSTIIGGRLPLHASATGLVLLADSDPDALADFLAGALPSYTDATIHEPRALRAALADVRRQGYAVTDGHIHPSARGVAVPVVGAAGETVAAIGAVVPNDSQPWLHIVQTLRTAAERTTTALRAAARPASDPDASPGGRYRALVHSSDQSMEFLSRDRPIRQ
;
A
#
# COMPACT_ATOMS: atom_id res chain seq x y z
N MET A 1 -15.21 0.86 -33.99
CA MET A 1 -14.92 1.62 -32.75
C MET A 1 -16.23 1.92 -32.03
N ALA A 2 -16.71 1.06 -31.12
CA ALA A 2 -17.87 1.33 -30.24
C ALA A 2 -18.13 0.17 -29.24
N LYS A 3 -17.13 -0.27 -28.45
CA LYS A 3 -17.37 -1.37 -27.48
C LYS A 3 -16.82 -1.20 -26.06
N ALA A 4 -16.02 -0.18 -25.78
CA ALA A 4 -15.45 0.01 -24.44
C ALA A 4 -16.35 0.75 -23.43
N SER A 5 -17.50 1.30 -23.87
CA SER A 5 -18.38 2.15 -23.04
C SER A 5 -19.62 1.44 -22.49
N ALA A 6 -19.89 0.18 -22.84
CA ALA A 6 -21.13 -0.48 -22.42
C ALA A 6 -21.06 -0.82 -20.92
N GLY A 7 -21.70 0.01 -20.08
CA GLY A 7 -21.98 -0.29 -18.67
C GLY A 7 -21.09 0.39 -17.61
N ARG A 8 -20.06 1.15 -17.97
CA ARG A 8 -19.21 1.86 -16.99
C ARG A 8 -19.78 3.23 -16.64
N SER A 9 -19.89 3.54 -15.34
CA SER A 9 -20.34 4.85 -14.85
C SER A 9 -19.37 5.97 -15.23
N ALA A 10 -19.77 7.24 -15.05
CA ALA A 10 -18.86 8.38 -15.22
C ALA A 10 -17.66 8.29 -14.26
N LEU A 11 -17.91 7.97 -12.99
CA LEU A 11 -16.88 7.82 -11.96
C LEU A 11 -15.88 6.71 -12.32
N SER A 12 -16.34 5.54 -12.77
CA SER A 12 -15.45 4.45 -13.17
C SER A 12 -14.53 4.85 -14.33
N ARG A 13 -14.99 5.71 -15.24
CA ARG A 13 -14.17 6.21 -16.35
C ARG A 13 -13.16 7.26 -15.91
N GLN A 14 -13.51 8.10 -14.94
CA GLN A 14 -12.57 9.05 -14.34
C GLN A 14 -11.47 8.32 -13.57
N ILE A 15 -11.79 7.27 -12.82
CA ILE A 15 -10.80 6.42 -12.14
C ILE A 15 -9.81 5.82 -13.15
N LEU A 16 -10.27 5.28 -14.28
CA LEU A 16 -9.39 4.77 -15.34
C LEU A 16 -8.42 5.82 -15.91
N LEU A 17 -8.83 7.09 -15.94
CA LEU A 17 -7.94 8.18 -16.38
C LEU A 17 -6.89 8.50 -15.31
N LEU A 18 -7.25 8.48 -14.03
CA LEU A 18 -6.30 8.63 -12.92
C LEU A 18 -5.32 7.46 -12.85
N ASP A 19 -5.79 6.22 -13.06
CA ASP A 19 -4.97 5.00 -13.09
C ASP A 19 -4.04 4.93 -14.32
N SER A 20 -4.27 5.79 -15.33
CA SER A 20 -3.40 5.85 -16.51
C SER A 20 -2.04 6.48 -16.22
N PHE A 21 -1.89 7.20 -15.10
CA PHE A 21 -0.62 7.77 -14.65
C PHE A 21 0.23 6.72 -13.93
N SER A 22 1.55 6.86 -14.00
CA SER A 22 2.48 5.94 -13.35
C SER A 22 3.76 6.66 -12.97
N THR A 23 4.54 6.16 -12.03
CA THR A 23 5.83 6.76 -11.63
C THR A 23 6.78 6.98 -12.81
N ASN A 24 6.79 6.08 -13.79
CA ASN A 24 7.64 6.19 -14.98
C ASN A 24 7.06 7.10 -16.08
N GLN A 25 5.78 7.44 -16.00
CA GLN A 25 5.11 8.37 -16.93
C GLN A 25 4.14 9.27 -16.14
N PRO A 26 4.68 10.23 -15.36
CA PRO A 26 3.87 11.11 -14.53
C PRO A 26 3.22 12.26 -15.32
N PHE A 27 3.72 12.53 -16.53
CA PHE A 27 3.20 13.55 -17.44
C PHE A 27 2.65 12.90 -18.70
N LEU A 28 1.37 13.13 -19.00
CA LEU A 28 0.70 12.52 -20.15
C LEU A 28 -0.10 13.55 -20.95
N THR A 29 0.01 13.47 -22.27
CA THR A 29 -0.89 14.19 -23.19
C THR A 29 -2.28 13.56 -23.19
N ILE A 30 -3.27 14.33 -23.63
CA ILE A 30 -4.66 13.84 -23.75
C ILE A 30 -4.77 12.61 -24.67
N SER A 31 -3.97 12.55 -25.74
CA SER A 31 -3.94 11.41 -26.67
C SER A 31 -3.33 10.16 -26.03
N GLN A 32 -2.33 10.31 -25.16
CA GLN A 32 -1.78 9.18 -24.40
C GLN A 32 -2.79 8.68 -23.36
N LEU A 33 -3.49 9.59 -22.66
CA LEU A 33 -4.56 9.24 -21.72
C LEU A 33 -5.70 8.49 -22.40
N SER A 34 -6.14 8.92 -23.59
CA SER A 34 -7.17 8.23 -24.37
C SER A 34 -6.73 6.82 -24.76
N ARG A 35 -5.49 6.66 -25.25
CA ARG A 35 -4.94 5.34 -25.60
C ARG A 35 -4.83 4.41 -24.39
N ARG A 36 -4.34 4.91 -23.25
CA ARG A 36 -4.12 4.12 -22.03
C ARG A 36 -5.42 3.70 -21.35
N SER A 37 -6.36 4.62 -21.23
CA SER A 37 -7.67 4.34 -20.62
C SER A 37 -8.63 3.55 -21.53
N GLY A 38 -8.32 3.46 -22.83
CA GLY A 38 -9.20 2.85 -23.85
C GLY A 38 -10.46 3.68 -24.14
N LEU A 39 -10.52 4.93 -23.66
CA LEU A 39 -11.64 5.84 -23.85
C LEU A 39 -11.49 6.62 -25.16
N ALA A 40 -12.61 6.96 -25.79
CA ALA A 40 -12.63 7.83 -26.97
C ALA A 40 -12.08 9.22 -26.63
N LEU A 41 -11.32 9.82 -27.55
CA LEU A 41 -10.62 11.09 -27.33
C LEU A 41 -11.55 12.22 -26.84
N SER A 42 -12.74 12.34 -27.42
CA SER A 42 -13.75 13.33 -26.99
C SER A 42 -14.23 13.11 -25.55
N THR A 43 -14.38 11.85 -25.13
CA THR A 43 -14.73 11.49 -23.74
C THR A 43 -13.58 11.80 -22.79
N THR A 44 -12.35 11.47 -23.18
CA THR A 44 -11.16 11.78 -22.39
C THR A 44 -11.00 13.28 -22.18
N HIS A 45 -11.19 14.10 -23.23
CA HIS A 45 -11.16 15.56 -23.10
C HIS A 45 -12.15 16.09 -22.06
N ARG A 46 -13.41 15.66 -22.14
CA ARG A 46 -14.46 16.10 -21.22
C ARG A 46 -14.15 15.70 -19.78
N LEU A 47 -13.81 14.43 -19.55
CA LEU A 47 -13.53 13.93 -18.20
C LEU A 47 -12.26 14.54 -17.60
N MET A 48 -11.20 14.75 -18.39
CA MET A 48 -9.99 15.42 -17.91
C MET A 48 -10.23 16.89 -17.58
N ALA A 49 -11.12 17.58 -18.29
CA ALA A 49 -11.51 18.94 -17.94
C ALA A 49 -12.19 18.98 -16.56
N GLU A 50 -13.14 18.08 -16.29
CA GLU A 50 -13.79 17.95 -14.97
C GLU A 50 -12.79 17.60 -13.86
N LEU A 51 -11.86 16.66 -14.12
CA LEU A 51 -10.79 16.32 -13.18
C LEU A 51 -9.83 17.49 -12.95
N THR A 52 -9.61 18.35 -13.94
CA THR A 52 -8.74 19.53 -13.81
C THR A 52 -9.44 20.64 -13.04
N GLU A 53 -10.72 20.91 -13.32
CA GLU A 53 -11.55 21.89 -12.61
C GLU A 53 -11.69 21.52 -11.12
N THR A 54 -11.79 20.23 -10.81
CA THR A 54 -11.78 19.74 -9.43
C THR A 54 -10.38 19.67 -8.82
N GLY A 55 -9.30 19.97 -9.54
CA GLY A 55 -7.93 19.92 -9.00
C GLY A 55 -7.40 18.49 -8.73
N LEU A 56 -8.10 17.45 -9.19
CA LEU A 56 -7.62 16.06 -9.15
C LEU A 56 -6.54 15.81 -10.21
N THR A 57 -6.50 16.62 -11.26
CA THR A 57 -5.42 16.66 -12.25
C THR A 57 -5.03 18.11 -12.51
N GLU A 58 -3.83 18.31 -13.04
CA GLU A 58 -3.34 19.63 -13.42
C GLU A 58 -2.85 19.58 -14.86
N ARG A 59 -3.20 20.60 -15.65
CA ARG A 59 -2.72 20.76 -17.01
C ARG A 59 -1.53 21.72 -17.01
N LEU A 60 -0.42 21.29 -17.60
CA LEU A 60 0.82 22.07 -17.73
C LEU A 60 0.85 22.86 -19.03
N ASP A 61 1.77 23.82 -19.12
CA ASP A 61 1.95 24.72 -20.27
C ASP A 61 2.26 23.96 -21.57
N ASP A 62 2.98 22.84 -21.46
CA ASP A 62 3.31 21.94 -22.57
C ASP A 62 2.14 21.05 -23.02
N ARG A 63 0.93 21.30 -22.48
CA ARG A 63 -0.32 20.55 -22.73
C ARG A 63 -0.30 19.11 -22.22
N THR A 64 0.68 18.72 -21.41
CA THR A 64 0.61 17.49 -20.63
C THR A 64 -0.26 17.70 -19.39
N TYR A 65 -0.67 16.58 -18.80
CA TYR A 65 -1.40 16.52 -17.55
C TYR A 65 -0.54 15.80 -16.52
N ARG A 66 -0.74 16.12 -15.25
CA ARG A 66 -0.25 15.37 -14.08
C ARG A 66 -1.37 15.15 -13.07
N LEU A 67 -1.17 14.26 -12.11
CA LEU A 67 -2.02 14.15 -10.93
C LEU A 67 -1.92 15.44 -10.10
N GLY A 68 -3.07 15.96 -9.65
CA GLY A 68 -3.14 17.20 -8.89
C GLY A 68 -3.00 17.01 -7.39
N VAL A 69 -2.55 18.05 -6.67
CA VAL A 69 -2.31 17.99 -5.22
C VAL A 69 -3.55 17.61 -4.40
N ARG A 70 -4.76 17.85 -4.91
CA ARG A 70 -6.00 17.47 -4.21
C ARG A 70 -6.12 15.98 -3.96
N LEU A 71 -5.52 15.14 -4.82
CA LEU A 71 -5.47 13.69 -4.57
C LEU A 71 -4.68 13.37 -3.30
N TRP A 72 -3.59 14.09 -3.05
CA TRP A 72 -2.83 13.99 -1.80
C TRP A 72 -3.64 14.48 -0.60
N GLU A 73 -4.35 15.61 -0.72
CA GLU A 73 -5.22 16.11 0.36
C GLU A 73 -6.34 15.12 0.73
N LEU A 74 -6.92 14.44 -0.26
CA LEU A 74 -7.93 13.40 -0.05
C LEU A 74 -7.30 12.16 0.57
N ALA A 75 -6.13 11.74 0.06
CA ALA A 75 -5.38 10.64 0.63
C ALA A 75 -5.13 10.91 2.11
N CYS A 76 -4.60 12.09 2.48
CA CYS A 76 -4.33 12.56 3.85
C CYS A 76 -5.52 12.46 4.82
N ARG A 77 -6.76 12.39 4.32
CA ARG A 77 -7.97 12.22 5.13
C ARG A 77 -8.37 10.77 5.34
N THR A 78 -7.67 9.83 4.71
CA THR A 78 -7.93 8.39 4.79
C THR A 78 -7.57 7.89 6.20
N PRO A 79 -8.56 7.48 7.00
CA PRO A 79 -8.30 6.99 8.35
C PRO A 79 -7.41 5.73 8.31
N GLY A 80 -6.55 5.57 9.31
CA GLY A 80 -5.72 4.37 9.47
C GLY A 80 -4.47 4.31 8.59
N ALA A 81 -4.57 4.55 7.27
CA ALA A 81 -3.41 4.39 6.36
C ALA A 81 -2.30 5.42 6.60
N ILE A 82 -2.65 6.70 6.75
CA ILE A 82 -1.66 7.74 7.09
C ILE A 82 -1.20 7.63 8.52
N GLY A 83 -2.11 7.38 9.47
CA GLY A 83 -1.73 7.26 10.87
C GLY A 83 -0.78 6.08 11.10
N LEU A 84 -1.02 4.94 10.47
CA LEU A 84 -0.14 3.79 10.49
C LEU A 84 1.23 4.12 9.86
N ARG A 85 1.23 4.76 8.69
CA ARG A 85 2.45 5.17 8.01
C ARG A 85 3.29 6.11 8.88
N GLU A 86 2.70 7.20 9.37
CA GLU A 86 3.37 8.18 10.23
C GLU A 86 3.93 7.53 11.49
N THR A 87 3.14 6.65 12.12
CA THR A 87 3.56 5.91 13.33
C THR A 87 4.73 4.96 13.06
N ALA A 88 4.72 4.28 11.91
CA ALA A 88 5.75 3.31 11.56
C ALA A 88 7.03 3.96 11.04
N SER A 89 6.93 5.13 10.39
CA SER A 89 8.03 5.74 9.62
C SER A 89 9.35 5.86 10.39
N PRO A 90 9.40 6.36 11.64
CA PRO A 90 10.66 6.43 12.39
C PRO A 90 11.36 5.06 12.54
N TYR A 91 10.57 4.01 12.78
CA TYR A 91 11.09 2.65 12.98
C TYR A 91 11.47 1.97 11.66
N LEU A 92 10.81 2.33 10.55
CA LEU A 92 11.23 1.93 9.21
C LEU A 92 12.58 2.55 8.85
N HIS A 93 12.79 3.83 9.20
CA HIS A 93 14.06 4.53 9.00
C HIS A 93 15.20 3.88 9.79
N ASP A 94 14.97 3.53 11.07
CA ASP A 94 15.93 2.79 11.90
C ASP A 94 16.30 1.43 11.24
N ALA A 95 15.29 0.65 10.84
CA ALA A 95 15.50 -0.63 10.19
C ALA A 95 16.25 -0.49 8.86
N HIS A 96 15.90 0.51 8.07
CA HIS A 96 16.55 0.81 6.79
C HIS A 96 18.02 1.20 6.96
N ALA A 97 18.35 1.96 8.01
CA ALA A 97 19.74 2.33 8.30
C ALA A 97 20.63 1.10 8.58
N VAL A 98 20.07 0.04 9.17
CA VAL A 98 20.76 -1.22 9.45
C VAL A 98 20.79 -2.12 8.21
N ILE A 99 19.65 -2.33 7.56
CA ILE A 99 19.50 -3.29 6.45
C ILE A 99 20.16 -2.77 5.16
N ARG A 100 20.16 -1.44 4.94
CA ARG A 100 20.75 -0.77 3.76
C ARG A 100 20.30 -1.36 2.41
N GLN A 101 19.06 -1.80 2.34
CA GLN A 101 18.40 -2.28 1.12
C GLN A 101 17.00 -1.66 1.02
N HIS A 102 15.98 -2.39 0.62
CA HIS A 102 14.61 -1.88 0.68
C HIS A 102 13.95 -2.26 2.01
N VAL A 103 13.26 -1.29 2.62
CA VAL A 103 12.36 -1.53 3.77
C VAL A 103 11.00 -0.93 3.42
N GLN A 104 9.93 -1.67 3.69
CA GLN A 104 8.61 -1.40 3.14
C GLN A 104 7.53 -1.67 4.18
N LEU A 105 6.47 -0.86 4.15
CA LEU A 105 5.27 -1.04 4.96
C LEU A 105 4.09 -1.30 4.02
N GLY A 106 3.39 -2.42 4.24
CA GLY A 106 2.25 -2.81 3.42
C GLY A 106 1.03 -3.23 4.24
N ILE A 107 -0.15 -3.02 3.65
CA ILE A 107 -1.44 -3.50 4.17
C ILE A 107 -2.09 -4.41 3.13
N ALA A 108 -2.99 -5.29 3.57
CA ALA A 108 -3.83 -6.05 2.65
C ALA A 108 -4.92 -5.14 2.08
N ASP A 109 -5.08 -5.16 0.77
CA ASP A 109 -6.18 -4.52 0.07
C ASP A 109 -6.66 -5.42 -1.08
N GLY A 110 -7.86 -5.99 -0.90
CA GLY A 110 -8.38 -7.01 -1.81
C GLY A 110 -7.43 -8.21 -1.94
N ARG A 111 -6.90 -8.44 -3.14
CA ARG A 111 -5.98 -9.56 -3.43
C ARG A 111 -4.50 -9.17 -3.41
N ASP A 112 -4.19 -7.91 -3.09
CA ASP A 112 -2.85 -7.37 -3.16
C ASP A 112 -2.38 -6.80 -1.82
N VAL A 113 -1.07 -6.64 -1.72
CA VAL A 113 -0.41 -5.74 -0.78
C VAL A 113 -0.43 -4.34 -1.39
N LEU A 114 -0.98 -3.37 -0.65
CA LEU A 114 -0.79 -1.95 -0.92
C LEU A 114 0.39 -1.44 -0.08
N PHE A 115 1.44 -0.94 -0.73
CA PHE A 115 2.60 -0.39 -0.03
C PHE A 115 2.40 1.08 0.31
N LEU A 116 2.32 1.36 1.62
CA LEU A 116 2.13 2.70 2.17
C LEU A 116 3.44 3.50 2.24
N GLU A 117 4.55 2.80 2.49
CA GLU A 117 5.88 3.41 2.54
C GLU A 117 6.95 2.45 2.02
N ARG A 118 7.98 3.02 1.39
CA ARG A 118 9.17 2.32 0.93
C ARG A 118 10.39 3.22 1.06
N LEU A 119 11.40 2.72 1.76
CA LEU A 119 12.74 3.30 1.85
C LEU A 119 13.69 2.45 0.99
N SER A 120 14.68 3.08 0.35
CA SER A 120 15.60 2.40 -0.58
C SER A 120 16.95 3.09 -0.63
N MET A 121 18.01 2.29 -0.66
CA MET A 121 19.35 2.74 -1.05
C MET A 121 19.48 2.85 -2.58
N GLN A 122 20.42 3.66 -3.06
CA GLN A 122 20.66 3.85 -4.50
C GLN A 122 21.21 2.59 -5.18
N ASP A 123 22.00 1.81 -4.45
CA ASP A 123 22.66 0.57 -4.85
C ASP A 123 21.91 -0.69 -4.37
N ALA A 124 20.66 -0.54 -3.93
CA ALA A 124 19.84 -1.66 -3.50
C ALA A 124 19.51 -2.62 -4.66
N VAL A 125 19.23 -3.88 -4.30
CA VAL A 125 18.84 -4.93 -5.25
C VAL A 125 17.64 -4.52 -6.11
N VAL A 126 17.45 -5.14 -7.27
CA VAL A 126 16.21 -4.95 -8.04
C VAL A 126 14.98 -5.28 -7.20
N SER A 127 13.98 -4.40 -7.26
CA SER A 127 12.69 -4.63 -6.62
C SER A 127 11.57 -4.08 -7.50
N SER A 128 10.48 -4.86 -7.57
CA SER A 128 9.26 -4.58 -8.34
C SER A 128 8.28 -3.64 -7.62
N THR A 129 8.56 -3.21 -6.39
CA THR A 129 7.63 -2.33 -5.65
C THR A 129 8.01 -0.86 -5.80
N ILE A 130 7.01 -0.01 -5.96
CA ILE A 130 7.12 1.45 -5.88
C ILE A 130 6.13 1.92 -4.80
N ILE A 131 6.32 3.12 -4.24
CA ILE A 131 5.33 3.70 -3.32
C ILE A 131 3.99 3.83 -4.06
N GLY A 132 2.90 3.33 -3.45
CA GLY A 132 1.58 3.24 -4.09
C GLY A 132 1.43 2.08 -5.10
N GLY A 133 2.46 1.26 -5.28
CA GLY A 133 2.40 0.04 -6.09
C GLY A 133 1.70 -1.11 -5.35
N ARG A 134 1.28 -2.12 -6.13
CA ARG A 134 0.60 -3.33 -5.64
C ARG A 134 1.39 -4.59 -5.99
N LEU A 135 1.41 -5.56 -5.10
CA LEU A 135 1.86 -6.93 -5.40
C LEU A 135 0.84 -7.94 -4.88
N PRO A 136 0.56 -9.05 -5.60
CA PRO A 136 -0.35 -10.06 -5.08
C PRO A 136 0.09 -10.62 -3.73
N LEU A 137 -0.89 -10.88 -2.85
CA LEU A 137 -0.65 -11.37 -1.50
C LEU A 137 0.15 -12.69 -1.48
N HIS A 138 -0.10 -13.59 -2.43
CA HIS A 138 0.57 -14.91 -2.48
C HIS A 138 2.04 -14.84 -2.89
N ALA A 139 2.44 -13.76 -3.57
CA ALA A 139 3.71 -13.71 -4.29
C ALA A 139 4.82 -12.98 -3.52
N SER A 140 4.51 -12.34 -2.38
CA SER A 140 5.47 -11.54 -1.60
C SER A 140 5.49 -11.96 -0.13
N ALA A 141 6.65 -11.83 0.53
CA ALA A 141 6.76 -12.10 1.97
C ALA A 141 5.77 -11.26 2.79
N THR A 142 5.65 -9.96 2.50
CA THR A 142 4.67 -9.06 3.13
C THR A 142 3.24 -9.57 2.95
N GLY A 143 2.90 -10.02 1.74
CA GLY A 143 1.60 -10.58 1.43
C GLY A 143 1.32 -11.90 2.14
N LEU A 144 2.31 -12.80 2.25
CA LEU A 144 2.17 -14.04 3.00
C LEU A 144 1.93 -13.80 4.48
N VAL A 145 2.60 -12.80 5.07
CA VAL A 145 2.34 -12.39 6.46
C VAL A 145 0.91 -11.89 6.65
N LEU A 146 0.44 -11.02 5.76
CA LEU A 146 -0.92 -10.47 5.83
C LEU A 146 -1.99 -11.55 5.59
N LEU A 147 -1.76 -12.45 4.63
CA LEU A 147 -2.68 -13.53 4.28
C LEU A 147 -2.70 -14.64 5.34
N ALA A 148 -1.62 -14.80 6.12
CA ALA A 148 -1.52 -15.84 7.15
C ALA A 148 -2.51 -15.63 8.30
N ASP A 149 -2.92 -14.38 8.56
CA ASP A 149 -3.86 -13.98 9.61
C ASP A 149 -5.27 -13.69 9.06
N SER A 150 -5.53 -14.01 7.79
CA SER A 150 -6.86 -13.85 7.18
C SER A 150 -7.85 -14.88 7.73
N ASP A 151 -9.12 -14.46 7.85
CA ASP A 151 -10.22 -15.35 8.21
C ASP A 151 -10.33 -16.54 7.22
N PRO A 152 -10.70 -17.76 7.68
CA PRO A 152 -10.81 -18.92 6.81
C PRO A 152 -11.66 -18.74 5.55
N ASP A 153 -12.77 -17.98 5.63
CA ASP A 153 -13.65 -17.75 4.48
C ASP A 153 -12.97 -16.83 3.46
N ALA A 154 -12.34 -15.74 3.94
CA ALA A 154 -11.57 -14.84 3.09
C ALA A 154 -10.38 -15.54 2.43
N LEU A 155 -9.73 -16.47 3.13
CA LEU A 155 -8.65 -17.29 2.57
C LEU A 155 -9.19 -18.27 1.52
N ALA A 156 -10.34 -18.90 1.74
CA ALA A 156 -10.97 -19.79 0.76
C ALA A 156 -11.31 -19.04 -0.53
N ASP A 157 -11.92 -17.86 -0.42
CA ASP A 157 -12.22 -16.98 -1.55
C ASP A 157 -10.95 -16.52 -2.27
N PHE A 158 -9.89 -16.19 -1.51
CA PHE A 158 -8.60 -15.84 -2.11
C PHE A 158 -8.04 -17.00 -2.95
N LEU A 159 -8.05 -18.22 -2.41
CA LEU A 159 -7.52 -19.42 -3.05
C LEU A 159 -8.33 -19.90 -4.26
N ALA A 160 -9.60 -19.50 -4.37
CA ALA A 160 -10.43 -19.78 -5.54
C ALA A 160 -10.05 -18.92 -6.77
N GLY A 161 -9.34 -17.82 -6.57
CA GLY A 161 -8.89 -16.94 -7.65
C GLY A 161 -7.54 -17.33 -8.25
N ALA A 162 -7.14 -16.64 -9.31
CA ALA A 162 -5.87 -16.87 -9.96
C ALA A 162 -4.67 -16.52 -9.06
N LEU A 163 -3.61 -17.33 -9.17
CA LEU A 163 -2.32 -17.14 -8.52
C LEU A 163 -1.24 -17.02 -9.61
N PRO A 164 -1.06 -15.83 -10.21
CA PRO A 164 -0.06 -15.65 -11.26
C PRO A 164 1.35 -15.98 -10.77
N SER A 165 2.13 -16.65 -11.63
CA SER A 165 3.54 -16.93 -11.41
C SER A 165 4.39 -15.83 -12.04
N TYR A 166 5.38 -15.34 -11.30
CA TYR A 166 6.34 -14.32 -11.76
C TYR A 166 7.71 -14.93 -12.07
N THR A 167 8.06 -15.97 -11.33
CA THR A 167 9.25 -16.81 -11.52
C THR A 167 8.89 -18.27 -11.25
N ASP A 168 9.84 -19.18 -11.45
CA ASP A 168 9.67 -20.60 -11.10
C ASP A 168 9.54 -20.83 -9.58
N ALA A 169 9.94 -19.84 -8.76
CA ALA A 169 9.84 -19.90 -7.31
C ALA A 169 8.52 -19.34 -6.77
N THR A 170 7.70 -18.68 -7.59
CA THR A 170 6.42 -18.12 -7.13
C THR A 170 5.46 -19.25 -6.73
N ILE A 171 4.92 -19.18 -5.52
CA ILE A 171 3.87 -20.11 -5.05
C ILE A 171 2.58 -19.84 -5.84
N HIS A 172 2.25 -20.67 -6.83
CA HIS A 172 1.04 -20.52 -7.65
C HIS A 172 -0.01 -21.61 -7.41
N GLU A 173 0.23 -22.51 -6.44
CA GLU A 173 -0.65 -23.64 -6.13
C GLU A 173 -1.36 -23.47 -4.78
N PRO A 174 -2.69 -23.59 -4.69
CA PRO A 174 -3.43 -23.38 -3.44
C PRO A 174 -2.96 -24.24 -2.26
N ARG A 175 -2.59 -25.50 -2.53
CA ARG A 175 -2.09 -26.41 -1.48
C ARG A 175 -0.73 -25.95 -0.94
N ALA A 176 0.17 -25.54 -1.82
CA ALA A 176 1.48 -25.01 -1.45
C ALA A 176 1.34 -23.70 -0.67
N LEU A 177 0.43 -22.82 -1.10
CA LEU A 177 0.14 -21.59 -0.39
C LEU A 177 -0.38 -21.84 1.03
N ARG A 178 -1.33 -22.77 1.22
CA ARG A 178 -1.81 -23.14 2.57
C ARG A 178 -0.68 -23.62 3.49
N ALA A 179 0.25 -24.42 2.97
CA ALA A 179 1.40 -24.90 3.73
C ALA A 179 2.31 -23.73 4.14
N ALA A 180 2.65 -22.85 3.18
CA ALA A 180 3.46 -21.67 3.45
C ALA A 180 2.81 -20.75 4.51
N LEU A 181 1.50 -20.51 4.43
CA LEU A 181 0.79 -19.69 5.42
C LEU A 181 0.78 -20.34 6.81
N ALA A 182 0.70 -21.67 6.90
CA ALA A 182 0.81 -22.38 8.17
C ALA A 182 2.21 -22.23 8.79
N ASP A 183 3.26 -22.26 7.97
CA ASP A 183 4.62 -22.00 8.41
C ASP A 183 4.79 -20.56 8.91
N VAL A 184 4.25 -19.58 8.17
CA VAL A 184 4.25 -18.17 8.56
C VAL A 184 3.57 -17.96 9.92
N ARG A 185 2.38 -18.55 10.14
CA ARG A 185 1.69 -18.50 11.44
C ARG A 185 2.53 -19.08 12.57
N ARG A 186 3.22 -20.21 12.32
CA ARG A 186 4.04 -20.89 13.33
C ARG A 186 5.28 -20.08 13.72
N GLN A 187 5.95 -19.47 12.75
CA GLN A 187 7.24 -18.81 12.98
C GLN A 187 7.15 -17.29 13.17
N GLY A 188 6.04 -16.66 12.78
CA GLY A 188 5.79 -15.23 12.92
C GLY A 188 6.57 -14.35 11.94
N TYR A 189 6.98 -14.90 10.79
CA TYR A 189 7.61 -14.17 9.68
C TYR A 189 7.48 -14.97 8.38
N ALA A 190 7.70 -14.30 7.24
CA ALA A 190 7.78 -14.93 5.93
C ALA A 190 9.13 -14.63 5.28
N VAL A 191 9.63 -15.59 4.50
CA VAL A 191 10.78 -15.42 3.60
C VAL A 191 10.39 -15.96 2.23
N THR A 192 10.70 -15.21 1.18
CA THR A 192 10.38 -15.58 -0.20
C THR A 192 11.60 -15.38 -1.08
N ASP A 193 12.19 -16.48 -1.54
CA ASP A 193 13.45 -16.48 -2.30
C ASP A 193 13.17 -16.46 -3.79
N GLY A 194 13.40 -15.32 -4.44
CA GLY A 194 13.25 -15.22 -5.89
C GLY A 194 11.81 -15.20 -6.38
N HIS A 195 10.79 -15.04 -5.52
CA HIS A 195 9.38 -15.19 -5.91
C HIS A 195 8.91 -14.15 -6.94
N ILE A 196 9.44 -12.93 -6.93
CA ILE A 196 9.09 -11.88 -7.90
C ILE A 196 10.23 -11.62 -8.89
N HIS A 197 11.47 -11.65 -8.41
CA HIS A 197 12.66 -11.51 -9.24
C HIS A 197 13.74 -12.46 -8.71
N PRO A 198 14.42 -13.28 -9.54
CA PRO A 198 15.34 -14.32 -9.08
C PRO A 198 16.44 -13.84 -8.13
N SER A 199 16.96 -12.62 -8.36
CA SER A 199 18.02 -12.00 -7.55
C SER A 199 17.54 -11.36 -6.23
N ALA A 200 16.23 -11.39 -5.93
CA ALA A 200 15.66 -10.68 -4.78
C ALA A 200 14.99 -11.64 -3.78
N ARG A 201 15.30 -11.46 -2.50
CA ARG A 201 14.69 -12.17 -1.37
C ARG A 201 13.80 -11.20 -0.61
N GLY A 202 12.56 -11.60 -0.39
CA GLY A 202 11.63 -10.89 0.49
C GLY A 202 11.70 -11.47 1.91
N VAL A 203 11.67 -10.62 2.92
CA VAL A 203 11.55 -10.99 4.33
C VAL A 203 10.49 -10.10 4.96
N ALA A 204 9.55 -10.63 5.73
CA ALA A 204 8.52 -9.80 6.36
C ALA A 204 8.04 -10.33 7.70
N VAL A 205 7.52 -9.41 8.52
CA VAL A 205 6.99 -9.67 9.86
C VAL A 205 5.66 -8.91 10.07
N PRO A 206 4.73 -9.43 10.90
CA PRO A 206 3.44 -8.78 11.14
C PRO A 206 3.58 -7.56 12.05
N VAL A 207 2.78 -6.53 11.79
CA VAL A 207 2.45 -5.46 12.74
C VAL A 207 1.08 -5.77 13.31
N VAL A 208 1.00 -5.89 14.63
CA VAL A 208 -0.21 -6.36 15.31
C VAL A 208 -0.97 -5.16 15.88
N GLY A 209 -2.27 -5.14 15.65
CA GLY A 209 -3.19 -4.14 16.16
C GLY A 209 -3.48 -4.27 17.66
N ALA A 210 -4.39 -3.44 18.12
CA ALA A 210 -4.82 -3.44 19.52
C ALA A 210 -5.69 -4.67 19.87
N ALA A 211 -6.41 -5.25 18.90
CA ALA A 211 -7.25 -6.44 19.11
C ALA A 211 -6.52 -7.76 18.82
N GLY A 212 -5.21 -7.71 18.57
CA GLY A 212 -4.39 -8.89 18.30
C GLY A 212 -4.37 -9.32 16.83
N GLU A 213 -5.02 -8.57 15.95
CA GLU A 213 -5.08 -8.80 14.51
C GLU A 213 -3.85 -8.23 13.79
N THR A 214 -3.43 -8.83 12.68
CA THR A 214 -2.38 -8.30 11.81
C THR A 214 -2.95 -7.16 10.98
N VAL A 215 -2.59 -5.92 11.32
CA VAL A 215 -3.08 -4.70 10.63
C VAL A 215 -2.19 -4.27 9.47
N ALA A 216 -0.92 -4.68 9.50
CA ALA A 216 0.06 -4.38 8.47
C ALA A 216 1.21 -5.39 8.52
N ALA A 217 2.14 -5.29 7.57
CA ALA A 217 3.39 -6.02 7.61
C ALA A 217 4.55 -5.10 7.23
N ILE A 218 5.66 -5.25 7.96
CA ILE A 218 6.93 -4.61 7.61
C ILE A 218 7.78 -5.65 6.89
N GLY A 219 8.25 -5.30 5.71
CA GLY A 219 9.08 -6.16 4.88
C GLY A 219 10.40 -5.52 4.47
N ALA A 220 11.38 -6.35 4.16
CA ALA A 220 12.60 -5.98 3.47
C ALA A 220 12.75 -6.76 2.17
N VAL A 221 13.34 -6.12 1.17
CA VAL A 221 13.79 -6.79 -0.06
C VAL A 221 15.30 -6.63 -0.15
N VAL A 222 16.00 -7.76 -0.17
CA VAL A 222 17.47 -7.87 -0.10
C VAL A 222 17.99 -8.78 -1.21
N PRO A 223 19.31 -8.80 -1.50
CA PRO A 223 19.88 -9.77 -2.42
C PRO A 223 19.51 -11.22 -2.07
N ASN A 224 19.10 -11.99 -3.07
CA ASN A 224 18.91 -13.43 -2.95
C ASN A 224 20.24 -14.15 -3.15
N ASP A 225 21.10 -14.04 -2.16
CA ASP A 225 22.39 -14.71 -2.12
C ASP A 225 22.48 -15.66 -0.91
N SER A 226 23.67 -16.23 -0.69
CA SER A 226 23.93 -17.15 0.42
C SER A 226 24.08 -16.44 1.78
N GLN A 227 23.90 -15.12 1.87
CA GLN A 227 24.04 -14.43 3.14
C GLN A 227 22.89 -14.79 4.09
N PRO A 228 23.18 -14.97 5.39
CA PRO A 228 22.15 -15.26 6.38
C PRO A 228 21.14 -14.11 6.50
N TRP A 229 19.84 -14.41 6.45
CA TRP A 229 18.77 -13.40 6.53
C TRP A 229 18.12 -13.28 7.92
N LEU A 230 18.47 -14.14 8.89
CA LEU A 230 17.85 -14.15 10.22
C LEU A 230 18.01 -12.81 10.96
N HIS A 231 19.14 -12.14 10.79
CA HIS A 231 19.36 -10.82 11.38
C HIS A 231 18.38 -9.78 10.83
N ILE A 232 17.97 -9.89 9.56
CA ILE A 232 16.96 -9.02 8.93
C ILE A 232 15.62 -9.23 9.63
N VAL A 233 15.21 -10.47 9.87
CA VAL A 233 13.98 -10.77 10.63
C VAL A 233 14.01 -10.12 12.01
N GLN A 234 15.14 -10.18 12.72
CA GLN A 234 15.28 -9.55 14.03
C GLN A 234 15.13 -8.03 13.95
N THR A 235 15.81 -7.37 13.01
CA THR A 235 15.69 -5.94 12.78
C THR A 235 14.24 -5.54 12.46
N LEU A 236 13.57 -6.28 11.58
CA LEU A 236 12.18 -6.02 11.24
C LEU A 236 11.22 -6.25 12.42
N ARG A 237 11.46 -7.28 13.24
CA ARG A 237 10.66 -7.53 14.46
C ARG A 237 10.75 -6.36 15.43
N THR A 238 11.95 -5.85 15.69
CA THR A 238 12.11 -4.67 16.55
C THR A 238 11.33 -3.47 16.00
N ALA A 239 11.36 -3.23 14.69
CA ALA A 239 10.58 -2.16 14.08
C ALA A 239 9.06 -2.39 14.22
N ALA A 240 8.60 -3.63 14.01
CA ALA A 240 7.19 -4.00 14.12
C ALA A 240 6.66 -3.94 15.57
N GLU A 241 7.45 -4.34 16.56
CA GLU A 241 7.12 -4.26 17.98
C GLU A 241 6.99 -2.80 18.44
N ARG A 242 7.92 -1.94 18.02
CA ARG A 242 7.86 -0.50 18.29
C ARG A 242 6.64 0.14 17.63
N THR A 243 6.37 -0.20 16.37
CA THR A 243 5.18 0.25 15.64
C THR A 243 3.90 -0.21 16.35
N THR A 244 3.81 -1.48 16.73
CA THR A 244 2.68 -2.08 17.47
C THR A 244 2.44 -1.34 18.79
N THR A 245 3.52 -1.06 19.54
CA THR A 245 3.45 -0.33 20.82
C THR A 245 2.91 1.09 20.61
N ALA A 246 3.43 1.80 19.60
CA ALA A 246 2.99 3.15 19.29
C ALA A 246 1.53 3.19 18.80
N LEU A 247 1.11 2.21 17.98
CA LEU A 247 -0.28 2.06 17.53
C LEU A 247 -1.24 1.82 18.72
N ARG A 248 -0.85 0.96 19.66
CA ARG A 248 -1.64 0.69 20.87
C ARG A 248 -1.75 1.89 21.78
N ALA A 249 -0.66 2.65 21.96
CA ALA A 249 -0.69 3.90 22.73
C ALA A 249 -1.58 4.97 22.07
N ALA A 250 -1.66 4.95 20.74
CA ALA A 250 -2.53 5.83 19.97
C ALA A 250 -3.98 5.35 19.83
N ALA A 251 -4.28 4.10 20.18
CA ALA A 251 -5.61 3.53 20.09
C ALA A 251 -6.50 4.07 21.20
N ARG A 252 -7.65 4.63 20.84
CA ARG A 252 -8.72 4.97 21.79
C ARG A 252 -9.70 3.80 21.88
N PRO A 253 -10.19 3.44 23.07
CA PRO A 253 -11.25 2.44 23.20
C PRO A 253 -12.46 2.83 22.35
N ALA A 254 -13.21 1.86 21.82
CA ALA A 254 -14.47 2.13 21.13
C ALA A 254 -15.53 2.80 22.04
N SER A 255 -15.31 2.79 23.35
CA SER A 255 -16.11 3.47 24.37
C SER A 255 -15.67 4.91 24.67
N ASP A 256 -14.62 5.42 24.02
CA ASP A 256 -14.19 6.81 24.16
C ASP A 256 -15.24 7.75 23.54
N PRO A 257 -15.74 8.77 24.27
CA PRO A 257 -16.78 9.68 23.77
C PRO A 257 -16.37 10.47 22.52
N ASP A 258 -15.07 10.59 22.24
CA ASP A 258 -14.53 11.22 21.02
C ASP A 258 -14.17 10.20 19.92
N ALA A 259 -14.38 8.90 20.12
CA ALA A 259 -14.12 7.89 19.11
C ALA A 259 -15.09 8.06 17.92
N SER A 260 -14.54 8.33 16.73
CA SER A 260 -15.36 8.32 15.52
C SER A 260 -15.93 6.91 15.28
N PRO A 261 -17.21 6.77 14.88
CA PRO A 261 -17.76 5.48 14.48
C PRO A 261 -16.89 4.84 13.38
N GLY A 262 -16.28 3.68 13.68
CA GLY A 262 -15.36 2.97 12.77
C GLY A 262 -13.87 3.33 12.91
N GLY A 263 -13.50 4.34 13.70
CA GLY A 263 -12.11 4.73 13.95
C GLY A 263 -11.46 3.86 15.03
N ARG A 264 -10.92 2.68 14.66
CA ARG A 264 -10.12 1.85 15.58
C ARG A 264 -8.74 2.43 15.90
N TYR A 265 -8.33 3.46 15.15
CA TYR A 265 -7.07 4.18 15.32
C TYR A 265 -7.34 5.67 15.10
N ARG A 266 -6.69 6.54 15.88
CA ARG A 266 -6.70 7.99 15.61
C ARG A 266 -6.26 8.17 14.15
N ALA A 267 -6.86 9.11 13.42
CA ALA A 267 -6.16 9.73 12.30
C ALA A 267 -4.95 10.43 12.93
N LEU A 268 -3.87 9.68 13.14
CA LEU A 268 -2.63 10.18 13.70
C LEU A 268 -2.08 11.11 12.65
N VAL A 269 -2.51 12.36 12.75
CA VAL A 269 -1.72 13.49 12.35
C VAL A 269 -0.80 13.69 13.55
N HIS A 270 0.50 13.55 13.37
CA HIS A 270 1.47 14.04 14.36
C HIS A 270 1.34 15.57 14.48
N SER A 271 0.39 16.01 15.30
CA SER A 271 0.13 17.41 15.61
C SER A 271 0.02 17.58 17.11
N SER A 272 0.43 18.74 17.63
CA SER A 272 0.33 19.03 19.06
C SER A 272 -1.12 19.01 19.54
N ASP A 273 -1.37 18.75 20.82
CA ASP A 273 -2.74 18.79 21.37
C ASP A 273 -3.38 20.17 21.17
N GLN A 274 -2.60 21.25 21.27
CA GLN A 274 -3.05 22.62 20.95
C GLN A 274 -3.46 22.78 19.48
N SER A 275 -2.74 22.14 18.55
CA SER A 275 -3.07 22.15 17.13
C SER A 275 -4.35 21.37 16.85
N MET A 276 -4.55 20.25 17.54
CA MET A 276 -5.75 19.43 17.42
C MET A 276 -6.97 20.16 17.98
N GLU A 277 -6.83 20.86 19.11
CA GLU A 277 -7.87 21.72 19.67
C GLU A 277 -8.20 22.92 18.77
N PHE A 278 -7.20 23.50 18.11
CA PHE A 278 -7.41 24.57 17.14
C PHE A 278 -8.14 24.10 15.87
N LEU A 279 -7.87 22.87 15.41
CA LEU A 279 -8.48 22.29 14.21
C LEU A 279 -9.89 21.74 14.46
N SER A 280 -10.24 21.37 15.70
CA SER A 280 -11.58 20.91 16.09
C SER A 280 -12.59 22.05 16.27
N ARG A 281 -12.12 23.30 16.33
CA ARG A 281 -13.00 24.48 16.34
C ARG A 281 -13.53 24.69 14.91
N ASP A 282 -14.83 24.46 14.72
CA ASP A 282 -15.54 24.59 13.44
C ASP A 282 -15.06 25.82 12.66
N ARG A 283 -14.41 25.56 11.52
CA ARG A 283 -14.14 26.62 10.55
C ARG A 283 -15.34 26.74 9.62
N PRO A 284 -15.81 27.96 9.31
CA PRO A 284 -16.82 28.13 8.28
C PRO A 284 -16.27 27.58 6.96
N ILE A 285 -17.03 26.66 6.37
CA ILE A 285 -16.78 26.15 5.02
C ILE A 285 -16.74 27.39 4.10
N ARG A 286 -15.60 27.65 3.47
CA ARG A 286 -15.55 28.67 2.40
C ARG A 286 -16.44 28.17 1.27
N GLN A 287 -17.48 28.96 0.96
CA GLN A 287 -18.38 28.78 -0.19
C GLN A 287 -17.59 28.84 -1.50
#